data_AF-A0A0C9Z5D0-F1
#
_entry.id   AF-A0A0C9Z5D0-F1
#
_cell.length_a   1.000
_cell.length_b   1.000
_cell.length_c   1.000
_cell.angle_alpha   90.00
_cell.angle_beta   90.00
_cell.angle_gamma   90.00
#
_symmetry.space_group_name_H-M   'P 1'
#
loop_
_entity.id
_entity.type
_entity.pdbx_description
1 polymer ?
#
loop_
_entity_poly.entity_id
_entity_poly.type
_entity_poly.pdbx_seq_one_letter_code
_entity_poly.pdbx_strand_id
1 'polypeptide(L)'
;MSIISPTALWTKTAEVLPSPPASEFLNIEALKTINSRLDLFRVDTPIKVNVFQSMLEAAGHPNPSFYLSVCTGLHHGFWPWADTHYGEYLTTWEETTPIPANSEEHQFLRDQIAKEVRVGCYSFDFGPDLLPGMYTMPIHAVPKEGGKHRLVTNHSTGSFSLNSMIAKADIAGVTLDNVQHLGNALRQYRQHEGDSPLVIWKADVSEAYRHMPMHPLWQIKQIVSFEGRQHVDRANIFGGRASQRIFHAFMSLIIWLAIFV
;
A
#
# COMPACT_ATOMS: atom_id res chain seq x y z
N MET A 1 -9.48 -24.81 -23.42
CA MET A 1 -9.48 -23.41 -22.98
C MET A 1 -8.32 -23.24 -22.03
N SER A 2 -7.36 -22.34 -22.31
CA SER A 2 -6.25 -22.14 -21.38
C SER A 2 -6.82 -21.65 -20.04
N ILE A 3 -6.24 -22.10 -18.93
CA ILE A 3 -6.59 -21.54 -17.63
C ILE A 3 -6.02 -20.15 -17.55
N ILE A 4 -6.94 -19.20 -17.50
CA ILE A 4 -6.60 -17.79 -17.46
C ILE A 4 -6.78 -17.35 -16.01
N SER A 5 -5.72 -16.80 -15.43
CA SER A 5 -5.75 -16.16 -14.11
C SER A 5 -6.86 -15.10 -14.08
N PRO A 6 -7.90 -15.23 -13.23
CA PRO A 6 -8.90 -14.18 -13.07
C PRO A 6 -8.28 -12.87 -12.59
N THR A 7 -7.18 -12.93 -11.83
CA THR A 7 -6.38 -11.75 -11.43
C THR A 7 -5.85 -10.99 -12.65
N ALA A 8 -5.25 -11.70 -13.61
CA ALA A 8 -4.75 -11.10 -14.84
C ALA A 8 -5.89 -10.64 -15.76
N LEU A 9 -6.98 -11.40 -15.87
CA LEU A 9 -8.12 -10.98 -16.69
C LEU A 9 -8.81 -9.73 -16.16
N TRP A 10 -8.88 -9.58 -14.84
CA TRP A 10 -9.49 -8.45 -14.19
C TRP A 10 -8.87 -7.12 -14.63
N THR A 11 -7.57 -7.06 -14.90
CA THR A 11 -6.90 -5.81 -15.34
C THR A 11 -7.48 -5.26 -16.64
N LYS A 12 -8.08 -6.12 -17.48
CA LYS A 12 -8.69 -5.72 -18.77
C LYS A 12 -9.95 -4.88 -18.60
N THR A 13 -10.61 -4.98 -17.45
CA THR A 13 -11.85 -4.26 -17.15
C THR A 13 -11.79 -3.50 -15.83
N ALA A 14 -10.63 -3.50 -15.15
CA ALA A 14 -10.42 -2.80 -13.91
C ALA A 14 -10.66 -1.28 -14.08
N GLU A 15 -11.29 -0.70 -13.07
CA GLU A 15 -11.49 0.74 -12.99
C GLU A 15 -10.18 1.46 -12.69
N VAL A 16 -10.08 2.70 -13.19
CA VAL A 16 -8.97 3.62 -12.93
C VAL A 16 -8.80 3.82 -11.42
N LEU A 17 -7.56 3.82 -10.94
CA LEU A 17 -7.27 4.16 -9.56
C LEU A 17 -7.53 5.65 -9.30
N PRO A 18 -8.03 6.04 -8.12
CA PRO A 18 -8.37 7.41 -7.84
C PRO A 18 -7.11 8.26 -7.67
N SER A 19 -7.24 9.54 -8.01
CA SER A 19 -6.35 10.60 -7.53
C SER A 19 -6.99 11.28 -6.32
N PRO A 20 -6.24 12.07 -5.52
CA PRO A 20 -6.83 12.90 -4.49
C PRO A 20 -7.91 13.81 -5.11
N PRO A 21 -9.13 13.89 -4.53
CA PRO A 21 -10.16 14.76 -5.08
C PRO A 21 -9.78 16.24 -4.93
N ALA A 22 -10.39 17.10 -5.76
CA ALA A 22 -10.07 18.54 -5.79
C ALA A 22 -10.20 19.22 -4.41
N SER A 23 -11.11 18.73 -3.55
CA SER A 23 -11.29 19.22 -2.18
C SER A 23 -10.05 19.03 -1.31
N GLU A 24 -9.26 17.98 -1.51
CA GLU A 24 -8.00 17.78 -0.75
C GLU A 24 -6.98 18.88 -1.02
N PHE A 25 -6.99 19.47 -2.23
CA PHE A 25 -6.14 20.59 -2.59
C PHE A 25 -6.63 21.93 -2.02
N LEU A 26 -7.78 21.95 -1.34
CA LEU A 26 -8.26 23.10 -0.57
C LEU A 26 -7.80 23.04 0.90
N ASN A 27 -7.18 21.95 1.35
CA ASN A 27 -6.60 21.84 2.68
C ASN A 27 -5.29 22.65 2.77
N ILE A 28 -5.44 23.96 2.95
CA ILE A 28 -4.33 24.91 2.96
C ILE A 28 -3.30 24.59 4.04
N GLU A 29 -3.72 24.11 5.21
CA GLU A 29 -2.79 23.77 6.31
C GLU A 29 -1.95 22.55 5.95
N ALA A 30 -2.55 21.49 5.41
CA ALA A 30 -1.80 20.32 4.94
C ALA A 30 -0.82 20.70 3.82
N LEU A 31 -1.26 21.51 2.85
CA LEU A 31 -0.41 21.95 1.75
C LEU A 31 0.75 22.84 2.21
N LYS A 32 0.53 23.75 3.18
CA LYS A 32 1.61 24.54 3.79
C LYS A 32 2.64 23.63 4.46
N THR A 33 2.20 22.66 5.24
CA THR A 33 3.09 21.68 5.88
C THR A 33 3.88 20.88 4.84
N ILE A 34 3.22 20.34 3.82
CA ILE A 34 3.89 19.56 2.76
C ILE A 34 4.92 20.41 2.01
N ASN A 35 4.56 21.62 1.60
CA ASN A 35 5.43 22.50 0.82
C ASN A 35 6.61 23.05 1.65
N SER A 36 6.42 23.28 2.95
CA SER A 36 7.49 23.73 3.84
C SER A 36 8.42 22.61 4.30
N ARG A 37 7.97 21.34 4.21
CA ARG A 37 8.70 20.16 4.67
C ARG A 37 8.84 19.07 3.61
N LEU A 38 9.27 19.44 2.40
CA LEU A 38 9.54 18.49 1.30
C LEU A 38 10.59 17.42 1.67
N ASP A 39 11.41 17.67 2.68
CA ASP A 39 12.32 16.71 3.30
C ASP A 39 11.59 15.51 3.96
N LEU A 40 10.37 15.72 4.43
CA LEU A 40 9.54 14.71 5.08
C LEU A 40 8.68 13.92 4.10
N PHE A 41 8.17 14.56 3.05
CA PHE A 41 7.26 13.96 2.08
C PHE A 41 7.99 13.54 0.81
N ARG A 42 7.89 12.27 0.45
CA ARG A 42 8.58 11.76 -0.76
C ARG A 42 7.84 10.58 -1.36
N VAL A 43 7.75 10.55 -2.68
CA VAL A 43 7.17 9.45 -3.44
C VAL A 43 8.30 8.66 -4.07
N ASP A 44 8.62 7.52 -3.46
CA ASP A 44 9.68 6.64 -3.94
C ASP A 44 9.17 5.21 -4.10
N THR A 45 9.64 4.55 -5.16
CA THR A 45 9.40 3.12 -5.38
C THR A 45 10.64 2.49 -6.00
N PRO A 46 10.99 1.23 -5.66
CA PRO A 46 12.04 0.50 -6.36
C PRO A 46 11.61 0.03 -7.75
N ILE A 47 10.32 0.16 -8.10
CA ILE A 47 9.78 -0.24 -9.39
C ILE A 47 10.29 0.72 -10.46
N LYS A 48 10.87 0.17 -11.54
CA LYS A 48 11.28 0.93 -12.72
C LYS A 48 10.04 1.29 -13.55
N VAL A 49 9.31 2.33 -13.13
CA VAL A 49 7.98 2.66 -13.64
C VAL A 49 7.97 2.83 -15.17
N ASN A 50 8.95 3.54 -15.74
CA ASN A 50 9.05 3.72 -17.19
C ASN A 50 9.20 2.38 -17.93
N VAL A 51 9.99 1.44 -17.39
CA VAL A 51 10.15 0.11 -17.99
C VAL A 51 8.85 -0.69 -17.88
N PHE A 52 8.23 -0.67 -16.71
CA PHE A 52 6.95 -1.32 -16.47
C PHE A 52 5.85 -0.81 -17.43
N GLN A 53 5.74 0.50 -17.60
CA GLN A 53 4.81 1.12 -18.54
C GLN A 53 5.11 0.72 -19.98
N SER A 54 6.37 0.84 -20.43
CA SER A 54 6.77 0.47 -21.79
C SER A 54 6.50 -1.01 -22.11
N MET A 55 6.66 -1.92 -21.13
CA MET A 55 6.31 -3.33 -21.31
C MET A 55 4.81 -3.52 -21.55
N LEU A 56 3.96 -2.84 -20.79
CA LEU A 56 2.49 -2.92 -20.95
C LEU A 56 2.02 -2.31 -22.27
N GLU A 57 2.61 -1.20 -22.68
CA GLU A 57 2.34 -0.54 -23.96
C GLU A 57 2.77 -1.43 -25.14
N ALA A 58 4.00 -1.94 -25.12
CA ALA A 58 4.53 -2.81 -26.17
C ALA A 58 3.76 -4.12 -26.32
N ALA A 59 3.29 -4.67 -25.19
CA ALA A 59 2.43 -5.86 -25.17
C ALA A 59 0.98 -5.58 -25.60
N GLY A 60 0.60 -4.32 -25.82
CA GLY A 60 -0.76 -3.94 -26.21
C GLY A 60 -1.80 -4.24 -25.13
N HIS A 61 -1.51 -3.96 -23.85
CA HIS A 61 -2.48 -4.17 -22.78
C HIS A 61 -3.81 -3.45 -23.07
N PRO A 62 -4.97 -4.12 -23.02
CA PRO A 62 -6.22 -3.61 -23.58
C PRO A 62 -6.88 -2.48 -22.77
N ASN A 63 -6.42 -2.22 -21.54
CA ASN A 63 -6.97 -1.20 -20.65
C ASN A 63 -5.90 -0.15 -20.30
N PRO A 64 -5.66 0.84 -21.19
CA PRO A 64 -4.68 1.89 -20.95
C PRO A 64 -5.02 2.80 -19.77
N SER A 65 -6.29 3.16 -19.61
CA SER A 65 -6.72 4.02 -18.51
C SER A 65 -6.36 3.44 -17.14
N PHE A 66 -6.53 2.13 -16.97
CA PHE A 66 -6.17 1.45 -15.72
C PHE A 66 -4.67 1.42 -15.49
N TYR A 67 -3.87 0.89 -16.42
CA TYR A 67 -2.43 0.74 -16.14
C TYR A 67 -1.71 2.09 -16.05
N LEU A 68 -2.15 3.11 -16.79
CA LEU A 68 -1.61 4.47 -16.65
C LEU A 68 -1.93 5.06 -15.28
N SER A 69 -3.08 4.75 -14.70
CA SER A 69 -3.40 5.18 -13.32
C SER A 69 -2.52 4.49 -12.27
N VAL A 70 -2.14 3.22 -12.49
CA VAL A 70 -1.15 2.53 -11.65
C VAL A 70 0.22 3.18 -11.79
N CYS A 71 0.65 3.50 -13.00
CA CYS A 71 1.92 4.21 -13.25
C CYS A 71 1.92 5.60 -12.62
N THR A 72 0.80 6.31 -12.69
CA THR A 72 0.60 7.61 -12.02
C THR A 72 0.76 7.47 -10.52
N GLY A 73 0.13 6.47 -9.90
CA GLY A 73 0.29 6.18 -8.48
C GLY A 73 1.72 5.80 -8.08
N LEU A 74 2.47 5.12 -8.95
CA LEU A 74 3.89 4.83 -8.72
C LEU A 74 4.79 6.08 -8.83
N HIS A 75 4.46 7.03 -9.71
CA HIS A 75 5.22 8.27 -9.90
C HIS A 75 4.88 9.38 -8.90
N HIS A 76 3.61 9.49 -8.52
CA HIS A 76 3.08 10.62 -7.74
C HIS A 76 2.45 10.19 -6.41
N GLY A 77 2.42 8.88 -6.14
CA GLY A 77 1.89 8.29 -4.93
C GLY A 77 0.41 7.92 -5.08
N PHE A 78 0.02 6.81 -4.46
CA PHE A 78 -1.36 6.31 -4.49
C PHE A 78 -2.27 7.08 -3.53
N TRP A 79 -3.51 7.33 -3.97
CA TRP A 79 -4.60 7.78 -3.11
C TRP A 79 -5.46 6.57 -2.67
N PRO A 80 -5.80 6.41 -1.38
CA PRO A 80 -6.42 5.19 -0.88
C PRO A 80 -7.96 5.23 -0.91
N TRP A 81 -8.58 5.90 -1.88
CA TRP A 81 -10.03 6.11 -1.92
C TRP A 81 -10.58 6.79 -0.66
N ALA A 82 -9.76 7.63 -0.01
CA ALA A 82 -10.21 8.34 1.17
C ALA A 82 -11.09 9.55 0.78
N ASP A 83 -12.16 9.73 1.55
CA ASP A 83 -12.90 10.97 1.66
C ASP A 83 -12.60 11.58 3.04
N THR A 84 -11.70 12.57 3.07
CA THR A 84 -11.28 13.19 4.33
C THR A 84 -12.26 14.25 4.82
N HIS A 85 -13.28 14.57 4.02
CA HIS A 85 -14.34 15.53 4.34
C HIS A 85 -15.61 14.82 4.87
N TYR A 86 -15.58 13.49 4.96
CA TYR A 86 -16.67 12.71 5.50
C TYR A 86 -16.77 12.87 7.03
N GLY A 87 -17.77 13.64 7.49
CA GLY A 87 -18.01 13.90 8.91
C GLY A 87 -17.15 15.02 9.49
N GLU A 88 -17.18 15.19 10.80
CA GLU A 88 -16.49 16.28 11.51
C GLU A 88 -15.04 15.91 11.88
N TYR A 89 -14.22 15.54 10.89
CA TYR A 89 -12.80 15.24 11.14
C TYR A 89 -12.01 16.52 11.46
N LEU A 90 -11.09 16.40 12.42
CA LEU A 90 -10.23 17.51 12.84
C LEU A 90 -9.12 17.79 11.81
N THR A 91 -8.53 18.97 11.82
CA THR A 91 -7.43 19.27 10.89
C THR A 91 -6.17 18.50 11.23
N THR A 92 -5.85 18.39 12.52
CA THR A 92 -4.70 17.64 13.06
C THR A 92 -5.22 16.72 14.15
N TRP A 93 -4.70 15.50 14.23
CA TRP A 93 -5.10 14.52 15.24
C TRP A 93 -3.92 13.70 15.75
N GLU A 94 -3.78 13.58 17.06
CA GLU A 94 -2.86 12.65 17.69
C GLU A 94 -3.66 11.55 18.40
N GLU A 95 -3.63 10.34 17.85
CA GLU A 95 -4.19 9.19 18.55
C GLU A 95 -3.20 8.63 19.56
N THR A 96 -3.72 8.16 20.70
CA THR A 96 -2.88 7.63 21.77
C THR A 96 -2.23 6.33 21.33
N THR A 97 -0.89 6.29 21.31
CA THR A 97 -0.11 5.07 21.06
C THR A 97 0.06 4.27 22.35
N PRO A 98 -0.45 3.03 22.44
CA PRO A 98 -0.29 2.21 23.64
C PRO A 98 1.18 1.93 23.93
N ILE A 99 1.50 1.91 25.22
CA ILE A 99 2.83 1.51 25.71
C ILE A 99 3.01 0.01 25.39
N PRO A 100 4.14 -0.40 24.79
CA PRO A 100 4.43 -1.81 24.54
C PRO A 100 4.36 -2.64 25.82
N ALA A 101 3.85 -3.87 25.74
CA ALA A 101 3.54 -4.67 26.93
C ALA A 101 4.80 -5.17 27.65
N ASN A 102 5.92 -5.29 26.93
CA ASN A 102 7.19 -5.79 27.44
C ASN A 102 8.39 -5.17 26.69
N SER A 103 9.59 -5.40 27.22
CA SER A 103 10.83 -4.87 26.66
C SER A 103 11.18 -5.43 25.27
N GLU A 104 10.73 -6.64 24.93
CA GLU A 104 10.97 -7.26 23.63
C GLU A 104 10.15 -6.58 22.53
N GLU A 105 8.85 -6.38 22.75
CA GLU A 105 7.97 -5.60 21.86
C GLU A 105 8.51 -4.18 21.68
N HIS A 106 8.91 -3.55 22.78
CA HIS A 106 9.46 -2.22 22.77
C HIS A 106 10.74 -2.12 21.91
N GLN A 107 11.68 -3.04 22.11
CA GLN A 107 12.91 -3.09 21.32
C GLN A 107 12.63 -3.42 19.85
N PHE A 108 11.69 -4.34 19.58
CA PHE A 108 11.26 -4.67 18.23
C PHE A 108 10.72 -3.44 17.49
N LEU A 109 9.85 -2.64 18.11
CA LEU A 109 9.31 -1.43 17.49
C LEU A 109 10.41 -0.43 17.16
N ARG A 110 11.35 -0.22 18.10
CA ARG A 110 12.52 0.65 17.87
C ARG A 110 13.35 0.17 16.68
N ASP A 111 13.66 -1.12 16.63
CA ASP A 111 14.48 -1.70 15.55
C ASP A 111 13.75 -1.65 14.20
N GLN A 112 12.45 -1.90 14.19
CA GLN A 112 11.64 -1.80 12.99
C GLN A 112 11.55 -0.36 12.49
N ILE A 113 11.30 0.62 13.35
CA ILE A 113 11.31 2.05 12.97
C ILE A 113 12.67 2.41 12.36
N ALA A 114 13.78 2.04 13.02
CA ALA A 114 15.11 2.29 12.51
C ALA A 114 15.36 1.63 11.14
N LYS A 115 14.81 0.44 10.90
CA LYS A 115 14.82 -0.22 9.59
C LYS A 115 14.03 0.59 8.56
N GLU A 116 12.80 0.99 8.87
CA GLU A 116 11.91 1.74 7.95
C GLU A 116 12.51 3.10 7.56
N VAL A 117 13.15 3.79 8.50
CA VAL A 117 13.89 5.04 8.23
C VAL A 117 15.08 4.78 7.29
N ARG A 118 15.86 3.74 7.57
CA ARG A 118 17.05 3.40 6.76
C ARG A 118 16.70 3.06 5.31
N VAL A 119 15.58 2.38 5.07
CA VAL A 119 15.11 2.04 3.71
C VAL A 119 14.30 3.17 3.07
N GLY A 120 14.12 4.30 3.76
CA GLY A 120 13.46 5.50 3.25
C GLY A 120 11.93 5.46 3.24
N CYS A 121 11.32 4.38 3.74
CA CYS A 121 9.86 4.28 3.87
C CYS A 121 9.34 5.22 4.95
N TYR A 122 10.09 5.41 6.04
CA TYR A 122 9.83 6.48 7.02
C TYR A 122 10.73 7.68 6.74
N SER A 123 10.23 8.88 7.04
CA SER A 123 11.09 10.05 7.16
C SER A 123 12.06 9.92 8.33
N PHE A 124 13.09 10.76 8.34
CA PHE A 124 13.83 11.00 9.56
C PHE A 124 12.92 11.62 10.64
N ASP A 125 13.39 11.56 11.89
CA ASP A 125 12.71 12.17 13.05
C ASP A 125 12.64 13.69 12.87
N PHE A 126 11.43 14.25 12.96
CA PHE A 126 11.22 15.69 12.83
C PHE A 126 10.87 16.42 14.13
N GLY A 127 11.06 15.75 15.27
CA GLY A 127 10.76 16.26 16.59
C GLY A 127 9.45 15.71 17.18
N PRO A 128 9.12 16.10 18.42
CA PRO A 128 7.96 15.56 19.13
C PRO A 128 6.63 16.15 18.64
N ASP A 129 6.65 17.36 18.10
CA ASP A 129 5.46 18.14 17.79
C ASP A 129 4.91 17.80 16.41
N LEU A 130 3.61 17.50 16.35
CA LEU A 130 2.90 17.37 15.08
C LEU A 130 2.77 18.71 14.37
N LEU A 131 2.95 18.68 13.05
CA LEU A 131 2.72 19.83 12.19
C LEU A 131 1.23 19.92 11.78
N PRO A 132 0.73 21.10 11.39
CA PRO A 132 -0.65 21.27 10.95
C PRO A 132 -1.04 20.30 9.82
N GLY A 133 -2.22 19.69 9.91
CA GLY A 133 -2.72 18.71 8.93
C GLY A 133 -2.34 17.27 9.22
N MET A 134 -1.46 17.03 10.21
CA MET A 134 -0.93 15.70 10.51
C MET A 134 -1.88 14.82 11.32
N TYR A 135 -1.86 13.53 11.01
CA TYR A 135 -2.53 12.51 11.82
C TYR A 135 -1.53 11.46 12.29
N THR A 136 -1.56 11.16 13.58
CA THR A 136 -0.82 10.04 14.16
C THR A 136 -1.76 8.90 14.43
N MET A 137 -1.42 7.70 13.94
CA MET A 137 -2.12 6.46 14.26
C MET A 137 -1.20 5.53 15.05
N PRO A 138 -1.72 4.75 16.01
CA PRO A 138 -0.89 3.94 16.88
C PRO A 138 -0.26 2.77 16.12
N ILE A 139 0.98 2.45 16.47
CA ILE A 139 1.69 1.25 16.02
C ILE A 139 1.70 0.18 17.10
N HIS A 140 1.64 -1.09 16.71
CA HIS A 140 1.70 -2.22 17.62
C HIS A 140 2.66 -3.29 17.12
N ALA A 141 3.34 -3.94 18.06
CA ALA A 141 4.00 -5.21 17.82
C ALA A 141 2.97 -6.34 17.99
N VAL A 142 2.74 -7.12 16.94
CA VAL A 142 1.83 -8.26 16.99
C VAL A 142 2.66 -9.55 16.87
N PRO A 143 2.50 -10.51 17.79
CA PRO A 143 3.18 -11.80 17.68
C PRO A 143 2.84 -12.52 16.38
N LYS A 144 3.83 -13.20 15.79
CA LYS A 144 3.70 -14.19 14.73
C LYS A 144 4.06 -15.56 15.28
N GLU A 145 3.57 -16.60 14.61
CA GLU A 145 4.06 -17.96 14.82
C GLU A 145 5.58 -18.02 14.66
N GLY A 146 6.25 -18.73 15.57
CA GLY A 146 7.72 -18.81 15.61
C GLY A 146 8.42 -17.70 16.38
N GLY A 147 7.71 -16.94 17.24
CA GLY A 147 8.30 -16.01 18.19
C GLY A 147 8.78 -14.68 17.60
N LYS A 148 8.47 -14.39 16.33
CA LYS A 148 8.78 -13.10 15.70
C LYS A 148 7.62 -12.13 15.90
N HIS A 149 7.88 -10.83 15.86
CA HIS A 149 6.85 -9.80 15.84
C HIS A 149 6.63 -9.26 14.42
N ARG A 150 5.45 -8.69 14.18
CA ARG A 150 5.18 -7.80 13.03
C ARG A 150 4.72 -6.45 13.53
N LEU A 151 5.15 -5.40 12.85
CA LEU A 151 4.60 -4.07 13.06
C LEU A 151 3.24 -3.97 12.35
N VAL A 152 2.24 -3.45 13.05
CA VAL A 152 0.94 -3.09 12.48
C VAL A 152 0.63 -1.66 12.86
N THR A 153 0.34 -0.83 11.87
CA THR A 153 -0.18 0.52 12.10
C THR A 153 -1.70 0.43 12.15
N ASN A 154 -2.29 0.71 13.31
CA ASN A 154 -3.72 0.54 13.52
C ASN A 154 -4.48 1.79 13.09
N HIS A 155 -4.70 1.87 11.78
CA HIS A 155 -5.51 2.91 11.13
C HIS A 155 -7.01 2.82 11.44
N SER A 156 -7.45 1.90 12.31
CA SER A 156 -8.85 1.76 12.73
C SER A 156 -9.09 2.24 14.17
N THR A 157 -8.08 2.76 14.85
CA THR A 157 -8.21 3.25 16.23
C THR A 157 -8.88 4.61 16.28
N GLY A 158 -9.78 4.78 17.26
CA GLY A 158 -10.36 6.06 17.62
C GLY A 158 -11.45 6.55 16.68
N SER A 159 -12.07 7.68 17.05
CA SER A 159 -13.17 8.29 16.30
C SER A 159 -12.70 8.93 14.99
N PHE A 160 -11.41 9.28 14.89
CA PHE A 160 -10.79 9.92 13.73
C PHE A 160 -9.87 8.95 12.97
N SER A 161 -10.20 7.66 12.98
CA SER A 161 -9.41 6.63 12.34
C SER A 161 -9.29 6.86 10.83
N LEU A 162 -8.12 6.58 10.25
CA LEU A 162 -7.92 6.77 8.80
C LEU A 162 -8.73 5.78 7.97
N ASN A 163 -8.95 4.57 8.48
CA ASN A 163 -9.73 3.57 7.78
C ASN A 163 -11.21 3.92 7.71
N SER A 164 -11.75 4.74 8.63
CA SER A 164 -13.14 5.22 8.51
C SER A 164 -13.32 6.29 7.42
N MET A 165 -12.25 6.91 6.92
CA MET A 165 -12.30 7.79 5.74
C MET A 165 -12.46 7.03 4.41
N ILE A 166 -12.30 5.70 4.42
CA ILE A 166 -12.30 4.88 3.20
C ILE A 166 -13.54 3.99 3.21
N ALA A 167 -14.49 4.21 2.30
CA ALA A 167 -15.70 3.39 2.26
C ALA A 167 -15.37 1.95 1.83
N LYS A 168 -16.04 0.96 2.44
CA LYS A 168 -15.83 -0.46 2.09
C LYS A 168 -16.23 -0.77 0.66
N ALA A 169 -17.24 -0.06 0.12
CA ALA A 169 -17.68 -0.22 -1.26
C ALA A 169 -16.57 0.19 -2.24
N ASP A 170 -15.86 1.28 -1.96
CA ASP A 170 -14.82 1.84 -2.82
C ASP A 170 -13.55 1.00 -2.87
N ILE A 171 -13.42 -0.01 -2.00
CA ILE A 171 -12.30 -0.96 -1.97
C ILE A 171 -12.72 -2.41 -2.17
N ALA A 172 -14.00 -2.66 -2.48
CA ALA A 172 -14.50 -3.99 -2.79
C ALA A 172 -14.05 -4.47 -4.18
N GLY A 173 -14.10 -5.79 -4.41
CA GLY A 173 -13.95 -6.37 -5.76
C GLY A 173 -12.53 -6.79 -6.15
N VAL A 174 -11.60 -6.89 -5.20
CA VAL A 174 -10.28 -7.50 -5.44
C VAL A 174 -10.47 -8.95 -5.94
N THR A 175 -10.10 -9.20 -7.20
CA THR A 175 -10.22 -10.52 -7.83
C THR A 175 -8.88 -11.25 -7.73
N LEU A 176 -8.83 -12.31 -6.91
CA LEU A 176 -7.62 -13.11 -6.68
C LEU A 176 -7.76 -14.51 -7.27
N ASP A 177 -6.62 -15.00 -7.74
CA ASP A 177 -6.43 -16.43 -7.93
C ASP A 177 -6.55 -17.15 -6.59
N ASN A 178 -7.29 -18.26 -6.56
CA ASN A 178 -7.38 -19.13 -5.41
C ASN A 178 -6.74 -20.50 -5.73
N VAL A 179 -6.63 -21.34 -4.70
CA VAL A 179 -6.01 -22.67 -4.84
C VAL A 179 -6.72 -23.57 -5.86
N GLN A 180 -8.01 -23.35 -6.12
CA GLN A 180 -8.75 -24.11 -7.13
C GLN A 180 -8.31 -23.74 -8.54
N HIS A 181 -8.00 -22.47 -8.82
CA HIS A 181 -7.46 -22.07 -10.12
C HIS A 181 -6.11 -22.75 -10.39
N LEU A 182 -5.23 -22.80 -9.38
CA LEU A 182 -3.98 -23.57 -9.46
C LEU A 182 -4.26 -25.05 -9.70
N GLY A 183 -5.10 -25.69 -8.88
CA GLY A 183 -5.43 -27.11 -9.02
C GLY A 183 -5.99 -27.46 -10.39
N ASN A 184 -6.87 -26.61 -10.93
CA ASN A 184 -7.39 -26.76 -12.28
C ASN A 184 -6.27 -26.63 -13.32
N ALA A 185 -5.32 -25.70 -13.15
CA ALA A 185 -4.20 -25.49 -14.07
C ALA A 185 -3.33 -26.72 -14.18
N LEU A 186 -2.99 -27.31 -13.04
CA LEU A 186 -2.19 -28.52 -12.95
C LEU A 186 -2.91 -29.72 -13.57
N ARG A 187 -4.23 -29.85 -13.34
CA ARG A 187 -5.04 -30.93 -13.94
C ARG A 187 -5.12 -30.80 -15.44
N GLN A 188 -5.35 -29.59 -15.97
CA GLN A 188 -5.38 -29.37 -17.41
C GLN A 188 -4.02 -29.65 -18.04
N TYR A 189 -2.92 -29.18 -17.44
CA TYR A 189 -1.58 -29.51 -17.91
C TYR A 189 -1.37 -31.01 -18.00
N ARG A 190 -1.70 -31.76 -16.93
CA ARG A 190 -1.59 -33.23 -16.90
C ARG A 190 -2.44 -33.92 -17.99
N GLN A 191 -3.61 -33.38 -18.30
CA GLN A 191 -4.48 -33.90 -19.35
C GLN A 191 -3.91 -33.69 -20.76
N HIS A 192 -3.20 -32.58 -20.99
CA HIS A 192 -2.66 -32.26 -22.31
C HIS A 192 -1.25 -32.84 -22.52
N GLU A 193 -0.39 -32.75 -21.51
CA GLU A 193 1.04 -33.09 -21.60
C GLU A 193 1.37 -34.49 -21.08
N GLY A 194 0.36 -35.25 -20.62
CA GLY A 194 0.52 -36.61 -20.11
C GLY A 194 1.51 -36.69 -18.94
N ASP A 195 2.40 -37.67 -18.94
CA ASP A 195 3.37 -37.90 -17.85
C ASP A 195 4.61 -37.00 -17.90
N SER A 196 4.60 -35.95 -18.73
CA SER A 196 5.68 -34.98 -18.79
C SER A 196 6.01 -34.42 -17.39
N PRO A 197 7.30 -34.27 -17.05
CA PRO A 197 7.73 -33.64 -15.81
C PRO A 197 7.11 -32.25 -15.67
N LEU A 198 6.60 -31.95 -14.47
CA LEU A 198 6.00 -30.67 -14.12
C LEU A 198 6.80 -30.08 -12.97
N VAL A 199 7.28 -28.85 -13.15
CA VAL A 199 7.97 -28.09 -12.11
C VAL A 199 7.09 -26.95 -11.66
N ILE A 200 6.80 -26.89 -10.37
CA ILE A 200 6.10 -25.77 -9.74
C ILE A 200 7.10 -25.01 -8.90
N TRP A 201 7.15 -23.69 -9.07
CA TRP A 201 7.92 -22.79 -8.23
C TRP A 201 7.02 -21.70 -7.66
N LYS A 202 7.45 -21.10 -6.55
CA LYS A 202 6.81 -19.93 -5.96
C LYS A 202 7.84 -18.83 -5.77
N ALA A 203 7.43 -17.59 -5.99
CA ALA A 203 8.19 -16.41 -5.59
C ALA A 203 7.36 -15.60 -4.60
N ASP A 204 8.04 -14.95 -3.66
CA ASP A 204 7.43 -14.09 -2.66
C ASP A 204 7.99 -12.67 -2.81
N VAL A 205 7.11 -11.67 -2.85
CA VAL A 205 7.50 -10.26 -2.88
C VAL A 205 7.65 -9.78 -1.44
N SER A 206 8.89 -9.75 -0.95
CA SER A 206 9.19 -9.27 0.39
C SER A 206 8.75 -7.81 0.56
N GLU A 207 8.12 -7.50 1.71
CA GLU A 207 7.64 -6.15 2.05
C GLU A 207 6.70 -5.55 0.98
N ALA A 208 5.91 -6.41 0.32
CA ALA A 208 4.97 -6.10 -0.77
C ALA A 208 4.35 -4.67 -0.75
N TYR A 209 3.69 -4.30 0.34
CA TYR A 209 3.00 -3.01 0.44
C TYR A 209 3.97 -1.83 0.47
N ARG A 210 5.16 -1.99 1.07
CA ARG A 210 6.15 -0.91 1.21
C ARG A 210 6.70 -0.43 -0.14
N HIS A 211 6.56 -1.21 -1.21
CA HIS A 211 6.95 -0.81 -2.57
C HIS A 211 5.97 0.16 -3.24
N MET A 212 4.78 0.33 -2.67
CA MET A 212 3.74 1.24 -3.16
C MET A 212 3.82 2.58 -2.41
N PRO A 213 4.31 3.68 -3.02
CA PRO A 213 4.36 4.96 -2.36
C PRO A 213 2.97 5.58 -2.23
N MET A 214 2.69 6.27 -1.13
CA MET A 214 1.42 6.99 -0.95
C MET A 214 1.54 8.43 -1.43
N HIS A 215 0.44 9.03 -1.86
CA HIS A 215 0.42 10.44 -2.24
C HIS A 215 0.75 11.34 -1.02
N PRO A 216 1.50 12.46 -1.14
CA PRO A 216 1.85 13.32 0.00
C PRO A 216 0.65 13.80 0.86
N LEU A 217 -0.48 14.11 0.21
CA LEU A 217 -1.74 14.44 0.89
C LEU A 217 -2.30 13.30 1.75
N TRP A 218 -1.90 12.06 1.49
CA TRP A 218 -2.18 10.93 2.37
C TRP A 218 -1.04 10.69 3.36
N GLN A 219 0.23 10.81 2.95
CA GLN A 219 1.39 10.66 3.82
C GLN A 219 1.33 11.58 5.06
N ILE A 220 0.83 12.81 4.92
CA ILE A 220 0.65 13.73 6.04
C ILE A 220 -0.26 13.14 7.13
N LYS A 221 -1.17 12.23 6.76
CA LYS A 221 -2.04 11.54 7.71
C LYS A 221 -1.43 10.25 8.26
N GLN A 222 -0.24 9.83 7.81
CA GLN A 222 0.41 8.59 8.24
C GLN A 222 1.61 8.87 9.16
N ILE A 223 1.41 9.65 10.22
CA ILE A 223 2.48 9.90 11.19
C ILE A 223 2.59 8.73 12.17
N VAL A 224 3.82 8.32 12.42
CA VAL A 224 4.20 7.31 13.39
C VAL A 224 4.85 8.02 14.58
N SER A 225 4.21 7.93 15.74
CA SER A 225 4.73 8.42 17.01
C SER A 225 5.27 7.27 17.85
N PHE A 226 6.51 7.39 18.30
CA PHE A 226 7.13 6.43 19.21
C PHE A 226 8.25 7.09 20.02
N GLU A 227 8.25 6.91 21.34
CA GLU A 227 9.25 7.50 22.26
C GLU A 227 9.42 9.02 22.11
N GLY A 228 8.33 9.76 21.86
CA GLY A 228 8.37 11.21 21.66
C GLY A 228 9.03 11.65 20.35
N ARG A 229 9.18 10.73 19.39
CA ARG A 229 9.69 11.00 18.04
C ARG A 229 8.58 10.80 17.03
N GLN A 230 8.59 11.61 15.98
CA GLN A 230 7.59 11.57 14.92
C GLN A 230 8.25 11.27 13.57
N HIS A 231 7.63 10.38 12.80
CA HIS A 231 8.08 10.00 11.46
C HIS A 231 6.89 10.02 10.49
N VAL A 232 7.07 10.52 9.28
CA VAL A 232 6.10 10.36 8.19
C VAL A 232 6.28 8.99 7.57
N ASP A 233 5.26 8.14 7.56
CA ASP A 233 5.24 6.93 6.75
C ASP A 233 4.82 7.27 5.31
N ARG A 234 5.75 7.08 4.39
CA ARG A 234 5.63 7.48 2.98
C ARG A 234 5.03 6.40 2.10
N ALA A 235 4.99 5.16 2.60
CA ALA A 235 4.58 4.01 1.82
C ALA A 235 3.23 3.47 2.29
N ASN A 236 2.68 2.56 1.49
CA ASN A 236 1.51 1.79 1.84
C ASN A 236 1.85 0.82 2.98
N ILE A 237 0.87 0.49 3.81
CA ILE A 237 1.10 -0.13 5.13
C ILE A 237 0.29 -1.40 5.36
N PHE A 238 0.73 -2.22 6.32
CA PHE A 238 -0.14 -3.21 6.94
C PHE A 238 -1.06 -2.55 7.98
N GLY A 239 -2.38 -2.73 7.79
CA GLY A 239 -3.41 -2.15 8.64
C GLY A 239 -4.27 -1.09 7.94
N GLY A 240 -3.84 -0.60 6.77
CA GLY A 240 -4.64 0.26 5.91
C GLY A 240 -5.73 -0.51 5.15
N ARG A 241 -6.92 0.07 5.05
CA ARG A 241 -8.09 -0.54 4.39
C ARG A 241 -7.88 -0.71 2.88
N ALA A 242 -7.23 0.26 2.24
CA ALA A 242 -6.97 0.24 0.80
C ALA A 242 -5.70 -0.54 0.41
N SER A 243 -4.88 -0.94 1.39
CA SER A 243 -3.51 -1.39 1.12
C SER A 243 -3.44 -2.57 0.16
N GLN A 244 -4.32 -3.56 0.35
CA GLN A 244 -4.41 -4.73 -0.51
C GLN A 244 -4.86 -4.36 -1.93
N ARG A 245 -5.82 -3.46 -2.09
CA ARG A 245 -6.34 -3.05 -3.41
C ARG A 245 -5.27 -2.32 -4.22
N ILE A 246 -4.48 -1.46 -3.59
CA ILE A 246 -3.34 -0.77 -4.23
C ILE A 246 -2.32 -1.79 -4.74
N PHE A 247 -1.87 -2.69 -3.86
CA PHE A 247 -0.87 -3.69 -4.23
C PHE A 247 -1.39 -4.69 -5.28
N HIS A 248 -2.66 -5.08 -5.17
CA HIS A 248 -3.32 -5.94 -6.15
C HIS A 248 -3.38 -5.28 -7.53
N ALA A 249 -3.69 -3.98 -7.61
CA ALA A 249 -3.71 -3.26 -8.88
C ALA A 249 -2.36 -3.31 -9.60
N PHE A 250 -1.26 -3.16 -8.87
CA PHE A 250 0.09 -3.32 -9.43
C PHE A 250 0.40 -4.78 -9.79
N MET A 251 0.25 -5.71 -8.85
CA MET A 251 0.67 -7.10 -9.07
C MET A 251 -0.17 -7.84 -10.12
N SER A 252 -1.44 -7.49 -10.28
CA SER A 252 -2.28 -8.06 -11.33
C SER A 252 -1.76 -7.73 -12.74
N LEU A 253 -1.20 -6.53 -12.94
CA LEU A 253 -0.54 -6.15 -14.20
C LEU A 253 0.79 -6.90 -14.39
N ILE A 254 1.55 -7.14 -13.32
CA ILE A 254 2.76 -7.98 -13.38
C ILE A 254 2.40 -9.42 -13.77
N ILE A 255 1.34 -9.99 -13.19
CA ILE A 255 0.84 -11.33 -13.55
C ILE A 255 0.35 -11.34 -15.01
N TRP A 256 -0.33 -10.28 -15.46
CA TRP A 256 -0.74 -10.16 -16.85
C TRP A 256 0.48 -10.17 -17.79
N LEU A 257 1.51 -9.38 -17.51
CA LEU A 257 2.75 -9.39 -18.28
C LEU A 257 3.37 -10.78 -18.32
N ALA A 258 3.45 -11.47 -17.17
CA ALA A 258 4.03 -12.81 -17.09
C ALA A 258 3.26 -13.89 -17.88
N ILE A 259 1.98 -13.66 -18.20
CA ILE A 259 1.14 -14.60 -18.96
C ILE A 259 1.14 -14.28 -20.46
N PHE A 260 1.19 -12.99 -20.82
CA PHE A 260 0.90 -12.54 -22.20
C PHE A 260 2.12 -11.94 -22.93
N VAL A 261 3.28 -11.82 -22.29
CA VAL A 261 4.55 -11.33 -22.86
C VAL A 261 5.62 -12.38 -22.75
#